data_AF-A0A9Q8SF05-F1
#
_entry.id   AF-A0A9Q8SF05-F1
#
_cell.length_a   1.000
_cell.length_b   1.000
_cell.length_c   1.000
_cell.angle_alpha   90.00
_cell.angle_beta   90.00
_cell.angle_gamma   90.00
#
_symmetry.space_group_name_H-M   'P 1'
#
loop_
_entity.id
_entity.type
_entity.pdbx_description
1 polymer ?
#
loop_
_entity_poly.entity_id
_entity_poly.type
_entity_poly.pdbx_seq_one_letter_code
_entity_poly.pdbx_strand_id
1 'polypeptide(L)'
;MSSKKPWADRPFKLISSTRAGTKKGAKTAGVNRMAEEMTIIHNLILRIINTVYLQCINVEKSPNDVQDFVSYAIEWSKMVEEHHETEETEVFPEIEQLAGVPGLMRANVAQHEAFHNGLHAYMGYLDKVQKGEEAYSGGKLKGIIDSFMPVLREHLSDEIDSLLKLNEYDRNWDEWYEKLMKKLLGRMGDPKLKVSTLLHHL
;
A
#
# COMPACT_ATOMS: atom_id res chain seq x y z
N MET A 1 7.53 2.48 34.86
CA MET A 1 6.37 2.64 33.96
C MET A 1 6.34 1.44 33.03
N SER A 2 5.28 0.64 33.02
CA SER A 2 5.15 -0.47 32.05
C SER A 2 5.18 0.14 30.65
N SER A 3 6.23 -0.12 29.86
CA SER A 3 6.25 0.29 28.46
C SER A 3 5.15 -0.52 27.77
N LYS A 4 4.00 0.11 27.50
CA LYS A 4 2.97 -0.51 26.68
C LYS A 4 3.64 -0.93 25.38
N LYS A 5 3.61 -2.24 25.08
CA LYS A 5 4.13 -2.76 23.81
C LYS A 5 3.43 -2.00 22.68
N PRO A 6 4.16 -1.34 21.77
CA PRO A 6 3.53 -0.59 20.70
C PRO A 6 2.76 -1.54 19.79
N TRP A 7 1.56 -1.15 19.39
CA TRP A 7 0.88 -1.78 18.27
C TRP A 7 1.59 -1.41 16.97
N ALA A 8 1.26 -2.07 15.87
CA ALA A 8 1.74 -1.73 14.52
C ALA A 8 1.05 -0.46 13.95
N ASP A 9 0.81 0.54 14.79
CA ASP A 9 0.19 1.82 14.44
C ASP A 9 1.21 2.98 14.37
N ARG A 10 2.49 2.67 14.58
CA ARG A 10 3.64 3.59 14.60
C ARG A 10 4.91 2.90 14.04
N PRO A 11 5.90 3.66 13.52
CA PRO A 11 5.98 5.13 13.52
C PRO A 11 5.10 5.80 12.46
N PHE A 12 4.71 5.09 11.40
CA PHE A 12 3.91 5.65 10.31
C PHE A 12 2.44 5.60 10.70
N LYS A 13 1.90 6.77 11.06
CA LYS A 13 0.57 6.91 11.66
C LYS A 13 -0.52 6.46 10.68
N LEU A 14 -1.42 5.62 11.17
CA LEU A 14 -2.62 5.19 10.44
C LEU A 14 -3.51 6.38 10.03
N ILE A 15 -4.23 6.20 8.93
CA ILE A 15 -5.22 7.15 8.41
C ILE A 15 -6.54 6.92 9.13
N SER A 16 -7.15 8.00 9.61
CA SER A 16 -8.45 7.90 10.29
C SER A 16 -9.56 7.56 9.29
N SER A 17 -10.34 6.51 9.57
CA SER A 17 -11.49 6.12 8.74
C SER A 17 -12.56 7.21 8.66
N THR A 18 -12.65 8.11 9.63
CA THR A 18 -13.62 9.22 9.57
C THR A 18 -13.31 10.22 8.45
N ARG A 19 -12.09 10.21 7.88
CA ARG A 19 -11.76 11.04 6.71
C ARG A 19 -12.62 10.69 5.50
N ALA A 20 -12.90 9.41 5.28
CA ALA A 20 -13.78 8.95 4.21
C ALA A 20 -15.28 9.19 4.51
N GLY A 21 -15.63 9.86 5.61
CA GLY A 21 -17.01 10.07 6.03
C GLY A 21 -17.66 8.86 6.71
N THR A 22 -16.88 7.82 7.04
CA THR A 22 -17.36 6.61 7.73
C THR A 22 -18.03 6.96 9.06
N LYS A 23 -19.23 6.39 9.26
CA LYS A 23 -19.99 6.48 10.52
C LYS A 23 -20.35 5.09 11.01
N LYS A 24 -20.32 4.89 12.33
CA LYS A 24 -20.67 3.60 12.95
C LYS A 24 -22.09 3.18 12.56
N GLY A 25 -22.23 2.00 11.95
CA GLY A 25 -23.53 1.43 11.58
C GLY A 25 -24.14 1.97 10.29
N ALA A 26 -23.42 2.81 9.54
CA ALA A 26 -23.86 3.31 8.24
C ALA A 26 -22.90 2.86 7.13
N LYS A 27 -23.45 2.49 5.97
CA LYS A 27 -22.65 2.24 4.77
C LYS A 27 -22.34 3.56 4.08
N THR A 28 -21.12 3.68 3.59
CA THR A 28 -20.71 4.73 2.65
C THR A 28 -21.27 4.41 1.25
N ALA A 29 -21.35 5.43 0.40
CA ALA A 29 -21.81 5.34 -0.99
C ALA A 29 -21.05 6.35 -1.85
N GLY A 30 -21.10 6.17 -3.18
CA GLY A 30 -20.39 6.99 -4.16
C GLY A 30 -18.92 7.12 -3.82
N VAL A 31 -18.41 8.35 -3.87
CA VAL A 31 -16.99 8.64 -3.61
C VAL A 31 -16.54 8.30 -2.19
N ASN A 32 -17.44 8.40 -1.21
CA ASN A 32 -17.13 8.05 0.18
C ASN A 32 -16.87 6.56 0.34
N ARG A 33 -17.54 5.71 -0.45
CA ARG A 33 -17.28 4.26 -0.45
C ARG A 33 -15.88 3.95 -0.97
N MET A 34 -15.52 4.57 -2.09
CA MET A 34 -14.19 4.41 -2.68
C MET A 34 -13.10 4.89 -1.72
N ALA A 35 -13.28 6.06 -1.11
CA ALA A 35 -12.36 6.61 -0.12
C ALA A 35 -12.25 5.76 1.15
N GLU A 36 -13.34 5.11 1.58
CA GLU A 36 -13.34 4.21 2.74
C GLU A 36 -12.57 2.92 2.43
N GLU A 37 -12.87 2.27 1.31
CA GLU A 37 -12.16 1.07 0.88
C GLU A 37 -10.67 1.35 0.64
N MET A 38 -10.33 2.50 0.04
CA MET A 38 -8.94 2.94 -0.11
C MET A 38 -8.25 3.17 1.24
N THR A 39 -8.93 3.80 2.19
CA THR A 39 -8.41 3.99 3.55
C THR A 39 -8.12 2.66 4.25
N ILE A 40 -8.89 1.61 3.95
CA ILE A 40 -8.64 0.26 4.49
C ILE A 40 -7.35 -0.33 3.91
N ILE A 41 -7.19 -0.31 2.59
CA ILE A 41 -5.99 -0.81 1.91
C ILE A 41 -4.74 -0.03 2.35
N HIS A 42 -4.81 1.29 2.40
CA HIS A 42 -3.69 2.13 2.86
C HIS A 42 -3.30 1.83 4.31
N ASN A 43 -4.29 1.56 5.16
CA ASN A 43 -4.02 1.16 6.53
C ASN A 43 -3.52 -0.29 6.68
N LEU A 44 -3.72 -1.16 5.68
CA LEU A 44 -3.07 -2.46 5.59
C LEU A 44 -1.58 -2.27 5.26
N ILE A 45 -1.27 -1.47 4.23
CA ILE A 45 0.09 -1.07 3.85
C ILE A 45 0.85 -0.51 5.05
N LEU A 46 0.26 0.45 5.77
CA LEU A 46 0.87 1.11 6.92
C LEU A 46 1.09 0.16 8.10
N ARG A 47 0.15 -0.76 8.38
CA ARG A 47 0.32 -1.72 9.47
C ARG A 47 1.45 -2.69 9.18
N ILE A 48 1.55 -3.21 7.97
CA ILE A 48 2.60 -4.16 7.58
C ILE A 48 3.97 -3.47 7.62
N ILE A 49 4.14 -2.26 7.06
CA ILE A 49 5.46 -1.61 7.14
C ILE A 49 5.84 -1.23 8.57
N ASN A 50 4.87 -0.91 9.43
CA ASN A 50 5.15 -0.68 10.85
C ASN A 50 5.64 -1.97 11.54
N THR A 51 5.12 -3.16 11.22
CA THR A 51 5.67 -4.41 11.78
C THR A 51 7.08 -4.67 11.28
N VAL A 52 7.35 -4.48 9.97
CA VAL A 52 8.70 -4.59 9.39
C VAL A 52 9.66 -3.62 10.09
N TYR A 53 9.27 -2.36 10.25
CA TYR A 53 10.07 -1.33 10.91
C TYR A 53 10.40 -1.69 12.37
N LEU A 54 9.41 -2.17 13.13
CA LEU A 54 9.58 -2.56 14.53
C LEU A 54 10.43 -3.82 14.70
N GLN A 55 10.41 -4.74 13.73
CA GLN A 55 11.09 -6.03 13.84
C GLN A 55 12.42 -6.11 13.10
N CYS A 56 12.72 -5.18 12.18
CA CYS A 56 13.91 -5.27 11.34
C CYS A 56 15.23 -5.42 12.13
N ILE A 57 15.39 -4.77 13.28
CA ILE A 57 16.57 -4.96 14.14
C ILE A 57 16.39 -6.15 15.08
N ASN A 58 15.16 -6.41 15.53
CA ASN A 58 14.89 -7.46 16.52
C ASN A 58 15.09 -8.87 15.97
N VAL A 59 14.81 -9.10 14.67
CA VAL A 59 14.99 -10.40 14.02
C VAL A 59 16.47 -10.84 13.98
N GLU A 60 17.43 -9.91 14.09
CA GLU A 60 18.86 -10.26 14.18
C GLU A 60 19.19 -11.13 15.41
N LYS A 61 18.34 -11.11 16.43
CA LYS A 61 18.45 -11.97 17.62
C LYS A 61 18.04 -13.42 17.36
N SER A 62 17.39 -13.68 16.24
CA SER A 62 16.93 -14.99 15.79
C SER A 62 17.40 -15.25 14.36
N PRO A 63 18.67 -15.62 14.12
CA PRO A 63 19.22 -15.79 12.77
C PRO A 63 18.43 -16.75 11.87
N ASN A 64 17.79 -17.77 12.46
CA ASN A 64 16.96 -18.72 11.72
C ASN A 64 15.66 -18.10 11.16
N ASP A 65 15.17 -17.00 11.75
CA ASP A 65 13.93 -16.33 11.35
C ASP A 65 14.18 -15.23 10.30
N VAL A 66 15.45 -14.90 10.01
CA VAL A 66 15.81 -13.78 9.13
C VAL A 66 15.28 -13.97 7.71
N GLN A 67 15.37 -15.18 7.15
CA GLN A 67 14.91 -15.45 5.78
C GLN A 67 13.38 -15.35 5.67
N ASP A 68 12.65 -15.87 6.66
CA ASP A 68 11.18 -15.75 6.72
C ASP A 68 10.76 -14.29 6.85
N PHE A 69 11.46 -13.51 7.69
CA PHE A 69 11.23 -12.07 7.84
C PHE A 69 11.52 -11.30 6.55
N VAL A 70 12.61 -11.62 5.84
CA VAL A 70 12.97 -10.99 4.56
C VAL A 70 11.92 -11.30 3.50
N SER A 71 11.44 -12.55 3.42
CA SER A 71 10.35 -12.93 2.52
C SER A 71 9.07 -12.15 2.83
N TYR A 72 8.67 -12.04 4.10
CA TYR A 72 7.54 -11.22 4.53
C TYR A 72 7.70 -9.73 4.13
N ALA A 73 8.90 -9.18 4.34
CA ALA A 73 9.22 -7.81 4.00
C ALA A 73 9.18 -7.56 2.47
N ILE A 74 9.60 -8.53 1.65
CA ILE A 74 9.51 -8.49 0.18
C ILE A 74 8.06 -8.48 -0.28
N GLU A 75 7.21 -9.33 0.29
CA GLU A 75 5.78 -9.39 -0.10
C GLU A 75 5.06 -8.07 0.18
N TRP A 76 5.45 -7.34 1.23
CA TRP A 76 4.96 -5.99 1.44
C TRP A 76 5.27 -5.06 0.26
N SER A 77 6.52 -5.05 -0.24
CA SER A 77 6.87 -4.19 -1.38
C SER A 77 6.15 -4.58 -2.66
N LYS A 78 5.95 -5.87 -2.91
CA LYS A 78 5.17 -6.35 -4.07
C LYS A 78 3.71 -5.89 -4.00
N MET A 79 3.09 -6.00 -2.82
CA MET A 79 1.72 -5.50 -2.61
C MET A 79 1.63 -3.99 -2.84
N VAL A 80 2.63 -3.21 -2.40
CA VAL A 80 2.69 -1.76 -2.64
C VAL A 80 2.86 -1.46 -4.13
N GLU A 81 3.73 -2.19 -4.84
CA GLU A 81 3.95 -2.02 -6.28
C GLU A 81 2.68 -2.35 -7.09
N GLU A 82 2.06 -3.51 -6.84
CA GLU A 82 0.83 -3.95 -7.52
C GLU A 82 -0.36 -3.01 -7.26
N HIS A 83 -0.48 -2.49 -6.04
CA HIS A 83 -1.50 -1.50 -5.67
C HIS A 83 -1.39 -0.24 -6.55
N HIS A 84 -0.22 0.40 -6.57
CA HIS A 84 -0.03 1.65 -7.32
C HIS A 84 0.03 1.41 -8.84
N GLU A 85 0.52 0.26 -9.31
CA GLU A 85 0.45 -0.11 -10.73
C GLU A 85 -1.01 -0.22 -11.19
N THR A 86 -1.86 -0.86 -10.39
CA THR A 86 -3.30 -0.96 -10.67
C THR A 86 -3.96 0.42 -10.72
N GLU A 87 -3.56 1.32 -9.84
CA GLU A 87 -4.06 2.70 -9.84
C GLU A 87 -3.70 3.44 -11.12
N GLU A 88 -2.44 3.44 -11.52
CA GLU A 88 -1.98 4.16 -12.70
C GLU A 88 -2.47 3.56 -14.02
N THR A 89 -2.61 2.23 -14.09
CA THR A 89 -2.95 1.53 -15.34
C THR A 89 -4.46 1.37 -15.55
N GLU A 90 -5.26 1.39 -14.48
CA GLU A 90 -6.70 1.11 -14.55
C GLU A 90 -7.54 2.18 -13.85
N VAL A 91 -7.26 2.47 -12.57
CA VAL A 91 -8.17 3.29 -11.74
C VAL A 91 -8.15 4.76 -12.15
N PHE A 92 -6.97 5.39 -12.18
CA PHE A 92 -6.82 6.80 -12.49
C PHE A 92 -7.26 7.15 -13.92
N PRO A 93 -6.90 6.37 -14.97
CA PRO A 93 -7.39 6.65 -16.32
C PRO A 93 -8.92 6.56 -16.42
N GLU A 94 -9.55 5.58 -15.77
CA GLU A 94 -11.01 5.45 -15.77
C GLU A 94 -11.69 6.60 -15.01
N ILE A 95 -11.11 7.07 -13.88
CA ILE A 95 -11.58 8.27 -13.17
C ILE A 95 -11.53 9.50 -14.09
N GLU A 96 -10.40 9.72 -14.77
CA GLU A 96 -10.22 10.86 -15.67
C GLU A 96 -11.21 10.82 -16.85
N GLN A 97 -11.42 9.64 -17.42
CA GLN A 97 -12.39 9.43 -18.48
C GLN A 97 -13.82 9.70 -18.02
N LEU A 98 -14.21 9.20 -16.84
CA LEU A 98 -15.56 9.36 -16.33
C LEU A 98 -15.83 10.82 -15.93
N ALA A 99 -14.87 11.49 -15.30
CA ALA A 99 -14.94 12.91 -14.97
C ALA A 99 -14.90 13.80 -16.21
N GLY A 100 -14.25 13.35 -17.29
CA GLY A 100 -14.02 14.15 -18.50
C GLY A 100 -12.90 15.19 -18.32
N VAL A 101 -11.98 14.95 -17.38
CA VAL A 101 -10.89 15.87 -17.01
C VAL A 101 -9.54 15.16 -17.13
N PRO A 102 -8.81 15.35 -18.24
CA PRO A 102 -7.48 14.78 -18.40
C PRO A 102 -6.49 15.30 -17.35
N GLY A 103 -5.71 14.38 -16.78
CA GLY A 103 -4.74 14.68 -15.73
C GLY A 103 -5.38 15.06 -14.39
N LEU A 104 -6.63 14.68 -14.12
CA LEU A 104 -7.26 14.89 -12.81
C LEU A 104 -6.46 14.21 -11.69
N MET A 105 -5.84 13.06 -11.98
CA MET A 105 -5.08 12.27 -11.00
C MET A 105 -3.56 12.49 -11.09
N ARG A 106 -3.10 13.48 -11.88
CA ARG A 106 -1.66 13.74 -12.11
C ARG A 106 -0.85 13.96 -10.83
N ALA A 107 -1.48 14.51 -9.79
CA ALA A 107 -0.83 14.77 -8.51
C ALA A 107 -0.54 13.47 -7.76
N ASN A 108 -1.46 12.50 -7.80
CA ASN A 108 -1.26 11.16 -7.25
C ASN A 108 -0.10 10.45 -7.96
N VAL A 109 -0.09 10.48 -9.30
CA VAL A 109 1.01 9.89 -10.11
C VAL A 109 2.36 10.52 -9.74
N ALA A 110 2.45 11.85 -9.65
CA ALA A 110 3.69 12.52 -9.25
C ALA A 110 4.14 12.13 -7.83
N GLN A 111 3.18 11.85 -6.92
CA GLN A 111 3.49 11.34 -5.59
C GLN A 111 4.00 9.89 -5.62
N HIS A 112 3.51 9.04 -6.53
CA HIS A 112 4.03 7.69 -6.74
C HIS A 112 5.51 7.73 -7.16
N GLU A 113 5.82 8.53 -8.17
CA GLU A 113 7.19 8.73 -8.66
C GLU A 113 8.13 9.18 -7.53
N ALA A 114 7.64 10.01 -6.60
CA ALA A 114 8.44 10.59 -5.53
C ALA A 114 8.94 9.55 -4.50
N PHE A 115 8.21 8.46 -4.24
CA PHE A 115 8.67 7.39 -3.34
C PHE A 115 9.29 6.19 -4.06
N HIS A 116 9.11 6.08 -5.38
CA HIS A 116 9.47 4.92 -6.18
C HIS A 116 10.94 4.51 -6.05
N ASN A 117 11.87 5.46 -6.09
CA ASN A 117 13.29 5.19 -5.93
C ASN A 117 13.63 4.54 -4.57
N GLY A 118 12.94 4.94 -3.50
CA GLY A 118 13.15 4.37 -2.18
C GLY A 118 12.53 2.97 -2.03
N LEU A 119 11.37 2.74 -2.64
CA LEU A 119 10.76 1.42 -2.72
C LEU A 119 11.66 0.44 -3.50
N HIS A 120 12.25 0.87 -4.60
CA HIS A 120 13.22 0.06 -5.36
C HIS A 120 14.50 -0.23 -4.57
N ALA A 121 15.01 0.74 -3.80
CA ALA A 121 16.14 0.50 -2.92
C ALA A 121 15.80 -0.55 -1.83
N TYR A 122 14.58 -0.51 -1.30
CA TYR A 122 14.07 -1.50 -0.35
C TYR A 122 14.01 -2.91 -0.98
N MET A 123 13.38 -3.03 -2.15
CA MET A 123 13.28 -4.30 -2.88
C MET A 123 14.65 -4.86 -3.23
N GLY A 124 15.54 -4.03 -3.81
CA GLY A 124 16.87 -4.46 -4.23
C GLY A 124 17.77 -4.87 -3.08
N TYR A 125 17.63 -4.27 -1.91
CA TYR A 125 18.37 -4.70 -0.72
C TYR A 125 17.86 -6.05 -0.20
N LEU A 126 16.54 -6.20 -0.04
CA LEU A 126 15.96 -7.45 0.46
C LEU A 126 16.18 -8.62 -0.50
N ASP A 127 16.14 -8.39 -1.81
CA ASP A 127 16.44 -9.41 -2.83
C ASP A 127 17.88 -9.93 -2.72
N LYS A 128 18.86 -9.04 -2.54
CA LYS A 128 20.26 -9.44 -2.30
C LYS A 128 20.42 -10.26 -1.02
N VAL A 129 19.70 -9.89 0.06
CA VAL A 129 19.71 -10.65 1.31
C VAL A 129 19.06 -12.03 1.11
N GLN A 130 17.93 -12.09 0.41
CA GLN A 130 17.21 -13.33 0.11
C GLN A 130 18.07 -14.31 -0.71
N LYS A 131 18.90 -13.78 -1.62
CA LYS A 131 19.85 -14.55 -2.44
C LYS A 131 21.17 -14.89 -1.72
N GLY A 132 21.40 -14.35 -0.53
CA GLY A 132 22.67 -14.51 0.19
C GLY A 132 23.85 -13.72 -0.41
N GLU A 133 23.57 -12.77 -1.30
CA GLU A 133 24.56 -11.87 -1.90
C GLU A 133 24.98 -10.74 -0.94
N GLU A 134 24.12 -10.43 0.03
CA GLU A 134 24.39 -9.46 1.09
C GLU A 134 23.94 -10.02 2.45
N ALA A 135 24.72 -9.79 3.51
CA ALA A 135 24.31 -10.14 4.86
C ALA A 135 23.19 -9.21 5.35
N TYR A 136 22.21 -9.78 6.06
CA TYR A 136 21.13 -8.98 6.63
C TYR A 136 21.64 -7.99 7.70
N SER A 137 21.21 -6.74 7.58
CA SER A 137 21.34 -5.67 8.55
C SER A 137 19.99 -4.96 8.75
N GLY A 138 19.42 -5.09 9.95
CA GLY A 138 18.22 -4.39 10.35
C GLY A 138 18.40 -2.87 10.36
N GLY A 139 19.58 -2.40 10.76
CA GLY A 139 19.93 -0.98 10.71
C GLY A 139 19.88 -0.42 9.29
N LYS A 140 20.41 -1.16 8.30
CA LYS A 140 20.33 -0.78 6.88
C LYS A 140 18.89 -0.79 6.38
N LEU A 141 18.12 -1.85 6.66
CA LEU A 141 16.70 -1.92 6.26
C LEU A 141 15.92 -0.73 6.81
N LYS A 142 16.09 -0.45 8.11
CA LYS A 142 15.44 0.67 8.77
C LYS A 142 15.78 2.01 8.11
N GLY A 143 17.06 2.25 7.80
CA GLY A 143 17.50 3.47 7.11
C GLY A 143 16.91 3.62 5.71
N ILE A 144 16.75 2.51 4.97
CA ILE A 144 16.05 2.52 3.68
C ILE A 144 14.58 2.89 3.89
N ILE A 145 13.88 2.28 4.85
CA ILE A 145 12.47 2.60 5.15
C ILE A 145 12.32 4.08 5.52
N ASP A 146 13.22 4.61 6.37
CA ASP A 146 13.23 6.03 6.77
C ASP A 146 13.38 6.98 5.56
N SER A 147 13.97 6.55 4.44
CA SER A 147 14.23 7.39 3.26
C SER A 147 13.00 7.70 2.40
N PHE A 148 11.94 6.88 2.44
CA PHE A 148 10.79 7.02 1.53
C PHE A 148 9.43 6.92 2.21
N MET A 149 9.34 6.27 3.36
CA MET A 149 8.05 6.13 4.03
C MET A 149 7.37 7.45 4.43
N PRO A 150 8.07 8.54 4.79
CA PRO A 150 7.41 9.82 4.99
C PRO A 150 6.62 10.27 3.75
N VAL A 151 7.21 10.13 2.55
CA VAL A 151 6.61 10.49 1.26
C VAL A 151 5.46 9.55 0.90
N LEU A 152 5.67 8.23 1.01
CA LEU A 152 4.60 7.25 0.78
C LEU A 152 3.43 7.48 1.74
N ARG A 153 3.68 7.74 3.02
CA ARG A 153 2.61 8.03 3.98
C ARG A 153 1.88 9.34 3.68
N GLU A 154 2.54 10.36 3.16
CA GLU A 154 1.87 11.58 2.69
C GLU A 154 0.93 11.25 1.53
N HIS A 155 1.43 10.57 0.50
CA HIS A 155 0.64 10.09 -0.64
C HIS A 155 -0.63 9.31 -0.21
N LEU A 156 -0.46 8.26 0.60
CA LEU A 156 -1.58 7.43 1.06
C LEU A 156 -2.66 8.26 1.78
N SER A 157 -2.28 9.38 2.38
CA SER A 157 -3.19 10.31 3.05
C SER A 157 -3.88 11.26 2.09
N ASP A 158 -3.14 11.82 1.13
CA ASP A 158 -3.62 12.86 0.21
C ASP A 158 -4.54 12.30 -0.85
N GLU A 159 -4.33 11.04 -1.25
CA GLU A 159 -5.21 10.36 -2.17
C GLU A 159 -6.64 10.28 -1.65
N ILE A 160 -6.84 10.06 -0.35
CA ILE A 160 -8.18 10.02 0.24
C ILE A 160 -8.92 11.33 -0.02
N ASP A 161 -8.23 12.47 0.10
CA ASP A 161 -8.84 13.77 -0.19
C ASP A 161 -9.07 13.97 -1.69
N SER A 162 -8.19 13.44 -2.53
CA SER A 162 -8.33 13.49 -4.00
C SER A 162 -9.54 12.69 -4.48
N LEU A 163 -9.76 11.49 -3.93
CA LEU A 163 -10.95 10.68 -4.20
C LEU A 163 -12.23 11.35 -3.72
N LEU A 164 -12.21 12.01 -2.56
CA LEU A 164 -13.40 12.72 -2.04
C LEU A 164 -13.78 13.93 -2.91
N LYS A 165 -12.81 14.61 -3.53
CA LYS A 165 -13.06 15.71 -4.48
C LYS A 165 -13.80 15.26 -5.73
N LEU A 166 -13.84 13.97 -6.04
CA LEU A 166 -14.63 13.44 -7.16
C LEU A 166 -16.13 13.73 -7.01
N ASN A 167 -16.61 14.09 -5.81
CA ASN A 167 -17.99 14.51 -5.57
C ASN A 167 -18.37 15.80 -6.32
N GLU A 168 -17.39 16.56 -6.83
CA GLU A 168 -17.62 17.74 -7.68
C GLU A 168 -18.13 17.36 -9.08
N TYR A 169 -17.99 16.10 -9.48
CA TYR A 169 -18.45 15.59 -10.77
C TYR A 169 -19.71 14.75 -10.59
N ASP A 170 -20.81 15.20 -11.19
CA ASP A 170 -22.10 14.51 -11.18
C ASP A 170 -22.04 13.23 -12.05
N ARG A 171 -21.62 12.13 -11.43
CA ARG A 171 -21.43 10.81 -12.04
C ARG A 171 -21.92 9.71 -11.11
N ASN A 172 -22.31 8.58 -11.70
CA ASN A 172 -22.68 7.38 -10.95
C ASN A 172 -21.42 6.62 -10.49
N TRP A 173 -20.74 7.18 -9.48
CA TRP A 173 -19.52 6.62 -8.92
C TRP A 173 -19.70 5.22 -8.33
N ASP A 174 -20.86 4.93 -7.73
CA ASP A 174 -21.16 3.59 -7.21
C ASP A 174 -21.19 2.54 -8.32
N GLU A 175 -21.91 2.79 -9.41
CA GLU A 175 -22.00 1.84 -10.52
C GLU A 175 -20.63 1.61 -11.18
N TRP A 176 -19.86 2.67 -11.38
CA TRP A 176 -18.50 2.55 -11.91
C TRP A 176 -17.63 1.71 -10.96
N TYR A 177 -17.61 2.05 -9.68
CA TYR A 177 -16.77 1.36 -8.70
C TYR A 177 -17.13 -0.11 -8.54
N GLU A 178 -18.41 -0.47 -8.59
CA GLU A 178 -18.83 -1.87 -8.59
C GLU A 178 -18.36 -2.65 -9.81
N LYS A 179 -18.33 -2.02 -11.00
CA LYS A 179 -17.78 -2.63 -12.21
C LYS A 179 -16.27 -2.80 -12.12
N LEU A 180 -15.57 -1.78 -11.62
CA LEU A 180 -14.12 -1.82 -11.38
C LEU A 180 -13.77 -2.97 -10.43
N MET A 181 -14.42 -3.07 -9.27
CA MET A 181 -14.12 -4.13 -8.29
C MET A 181 -14.40 -5.53 -8.84
N LYS A 182 -15.47 -5.72 -9.64
CA LYS A 182 -15.72 -7.01 -10.32
C LYS A 182 -14.62 -7.35 -11.32
N LYS A 183 -14.14 -6.37 -12.10
CA LYS A 183 -13.03 -6.52 -13.04
C LYS A 183 -11.74 -6.92 -12.32
N LEU A 184 -11.40 -6.24 -11.24
CA LEU A 184 -10.19 -6.53 -10.45
C LEU A 184 -10.24 -7.90 -9.76
N LEU A 185 -11.35 -8.24 -9.10
CA LEU A 185 -11.53 -9.56 -8.48
C LEU A 185 -11.52 -10.71 -9.51
N GLY A 186 -12.07 -10.48 -10.70
CA GLY A 186 -12.04 -11.45 -11.79
C GLY A 186 -10.62 -11.79 -12.25
N ARG A 187 -9.70 -10.81 -12.21
CA ARG A 187 -8.28 -11.01 -12.51
C ARG A 187 -7.55 -11.82 -11.44
N MET A 188 -7.84 -11.58 -10.16
CA MET A 188 -7.25 -12.38 -9.07
C MET A 188 -7.60 -13.88 -9.16
N GLY A 189 -8.73 -14.22 -9.80
CA GLY A 189 -9.13 -15.59 -10.07
C GLY A 189 -8.54 -16.20 -11.35
N ASP A 190 -7.74 -15.45 -12.14
CA ASP A 190 -7.14 -15.95 -13.37
C ASP A 190 -5.89 -16.80 -13.07
N PRO A 191 -5.90 -18.12 -13.35
CA PRO A 191 -4.75 -18.98 -13.14
C PRO A 191 -3.51 -18.62 -13.99
N LYS A 192 -3.66 -17.70 -14.97
CA LYS A 192 -2.54 -17.18 -15.79
C LYS A 192 -1.87 -15.95 -15.20
N LEU A 193 -2.55 -15.23 -14.31
CA LEU A 193 -1.91 -14.21 -13.48
C LEU A 193 -1.14 -14.97 -12.41
N LYS A 194 0.19 -14.98 -12.52
CA LYS A 194 1.05 -15.61 -11.52
C LYS A 194 0.88 -14.87 -10.20
N VAL A 195 -0.05 -15.33 -9.35
CA VAL A 195 0.13 -15.18 -7.91
C VAL A 195 1.50 -15.77 -7.62
N SER A 196 2.41 -14.95 -7.08
CA SER A 196 3.75 -15.34 -6.64
C SER A 196 3.70 -16.74 -6.06
N THR A 197 4.12 -17.72 -6.86
CA THR A 197 3.85 -19.13 -6.59
C THR A 197 4.89 -19.59 -5.58
N LEU A 198 4.65 -19.37 -4.29
CA LEU A 198 5.57 -19.77 -3.22
C LEU A 198 4.96 -20.76 -2.21
N LEU A 199 3.74 -21.25 -2.43
CA LEU A 199 3.14 -22.31 -1.60
C LEU A 199 3.27 -23.73 -2.19
N HIS A 200 4.41 -24.07 -2.79
CA HIS A 200 4.67 -25.45 -3.22
C HIS A 200 5.80 -26.17 -2.47
N HIS A 201 6.50 -25.55 -1.52
CA HIS A 201 7.57 -26.21 -0.75
C HIS A 201 7.51 -25.94 0.77
N LEU A 202 6.36 -26.27 1.38
CA LEU A 202 6.30 -26.73 2.77
C LEU A 202 5.65 -28.12 2.79
#